data_AF-A0A223MA61-F1
#
_entry.id   AF-A0A223MA61-F1
#
_cell.length_a   1.000
_cell.length_b   1.000
_cell.length_c   1.000
_cell.angle_alpha   90.00
_cell.angle_beta   90.00
_cell.angle_gamma   90.00
#
_symmetry.space_group_name_H-M   'P 1'
#
loop_
_entity.id
_entity.type
_entity.pdbx_description
1 polymer ?
#
loop_
_entity_poly.entity_id
_entity_poly.type
_entity_poly.pdbx_seq_one_letter_code
_entity_poly.pdbx_strand_id
1 'polypeptide(L)'
;MGRPSTFAISVKKLKDHLYVDSESKSLVLSDFGKIVYENLKIISPEIIKAKFTAQVEEELDLIAQGKQDYKKYLDSMWSKIENTIEKAVEVEKVIMEARTTGEKCTECDADLVYRYNRKTNQRFIGCSSFPNCRFIKVDENAKKVYRFRKRNTKILTNK
;
A
#
# COMPACT_ATOMS: atom_id res chain seq x y z
N MET A 1 -9.81 10.14 12.43
CA MET A 1 -8.66 10.17 13.33
C MET A 1 -7.56 11.11 12.87
N GLY A 2 -7.44 11.45 11.57
CA GLY A 2 -6.50 12.48 11.13
C GLY A 2 -7.03 13.90 11.34
N ARG A 3 -6.12 14.88 11.41
CA ARG A 3 -6.46 16.31 11.28
C ARG A 3 -6.95 16.62 9.85
N PRO A 4 -7.70 17.72 9.63
CA PRO A 4 -8.17 18.11 8.30
C PRO A 4 -7.06 18.11 7.23
N SER A 5 -5.83 18.44 7.64
CA SER A 5 -4.63 18.47 6.80
C SER A 5 -4.13 17.10 6.34
N THR A 6 -4.52 15.99 6.99
CA THR A 6 -3.92 14.66 6.74
C THR A 6 -4.83 13.70 5.98
N PHE A 7 -6.14 13.96 5.89
CA PHE A 7 -7.09 13.02 5.27
C PHE A 7 -6.76 12.69 3.81
N ALA A 8 -6.58 13.70 2.96
CA ALA A 8 -6.31 13.48 1.54
C ALA A 8 -4.99 12.73 1.31
N ILE A 9 -3.98 13.04 2.12
CA ILE A 9 -2.65 12.41 2.07
C ILE A 9 -2.75 10.94 2.49
N SER A 10 -3.47 10.65 3.58
CA SER A 10 -3.65 9.28 4.07
C SER A 10 -4.39 8.40 3.05
N VAL A 11 -5.49 8.89 2.48
CA VAL A 11 -6.23 8.16 1.43
C VAL A 11 -5.35 7.93 0.20
N LYS A 12 -4.54 8.92 -0.19
CA LYS A 12 -3.59 8.78 -1.29
C LYS A 12 -2.55 7.69 -0.99
N LYS A 13 -1.94 7.71 0.19
CA LYS A 13 -0.95 6.69 0.60
C LYS A 13 -1.55 5.28 0.60
N LEU A 14 -2.77 5.10 1.12
CA LEU A 14 -3.44 3.80 1.11
C LEU A 14 -3.59 3.24 -0.32
N LYS A 15 -3.87 4.10 -1.30
CA LYS A 15 -3.95 3.72 -2.72
C LYS A 15 -2.57 3.47 -3.33
N ASP A 16 -1.62 4.38 -3.08
CA ASP A 16 -0.26 4.30 -3.64
C ASP A 16 0.47 3.03 -3.16
N HIS A 17 0.19 2.59 -1.93
CA HIS A 17 0.70 1.35 -1.34
C HIS A 17 -0.19 0.11 -1.58
N LEU A 18 -1.22 0.24 -2.42
CA LEU A 18 -2.08 -0.88 -2.83
C LEU A 18 -2.82 -1.57 -1.67
N TYR A 19 -3.07 -0.89 -0.55
CA TYR A 19 -3.87 -1.44 0.56
C TYR A 19 -5.38 -1.38 0.30
N VAL A 20 -5.81 -0.45 -0.55
CA VAL A 20 -7.23 -0.27 -0.90
C VAL A 20 -7.41 -0.08 -2.40
N ASP A 21 -8.49 -0.64 -2.92
CA ASP A 21 -8.99 -0.44 -4.27
C ASP A 21 -10.16 0.53 -4.27
N SER A 22 -10.54 1.01 -5.46
CA SER A 22 -11.71 1.88 -5.65
C SER A 22 -12.76 1.16 -6.49
N GLU A 23 -13.85 0.72 -5.86
CA GLU A 23 -14.98 0.06 -6.50
C GLU A 23 -16.23 0.93 -6.35
N SER A 24 -16.92 1.25 -7.44
CA SER A 24 -18.18 2.02 -7.40
C SER A 24 -18.12 3.29 -6.54
N LYS A 25 -17.02 4.06 -6.67
CA LYS A 25 -16.70 5.27 -5.87
C LYS A 25 -16.42 5.04 -4.38
N SER A 26 -16.45 3.80 -3.91
CA SER A 26 -16.14 3.41 -2.53
C SER A 26 -14.71 2.86 -2.44
N LEU A 27 -14.11 2.98 -1.25
CA LEU A 27 -12.83 2.34 -0.95
C LEU A 27 -13.09 0.96 -0.36
N VAL A 28 -12.46 -0.06 -0.94
CA VAL A 28 -12.53 -1.44 -0.46
C VAL A 28 -11.12 -1.95 -0.19
N LEU A 29 -10.95 -2.83 0.79
CA LEU A 29 -9.64 -3.44 1.05
C LEU A 29 -9.23 -4.30 -0.15
N SER A 30 -8.01 -4.08 -0.63
CA SER A 30 -7.40 -4.99 -1.59
C SER A 30 -7.03 -6.30 -0.90
N ASP A 31 -6.75 -7.36 -1.67
CA ASP A 31 -6.34 -8.64 -1.08
C ASP A 31 -5.00 -8.51 -0.32
N PHE A 32 -4.08 -7.68 -0.82
CA PHE A 32 -2.87 -7.32 -0.09
C PHE A 32 -3.18 -6.56 1.21
N GLY A 33 -4.09 -5.58 1.14
CA GLY A 33 -4.54 -4.82 2.30
C GLY A 33 -5.17 -5.68 3.37
N LYS A 34 -5.97 -6.69 3.00
CA LYS A 34 -6.55 -7.67 3.93
C LYS A 34 -5.47 -8.45 4.67
N ILE A 35 -4.49 -9.01 3.96
CA ILE A 35 -3.39 -9.78 4.57
C ILE A 35 -2.59 -8.91 5.54
N VAL A 36 -2.24 -7.70 5.11
CA VAL A 36 -1.51 -6.75 5.95
C VAL A 36 -2.32 -6.39 7.19
N TYR A 37 -3.62 -6.15 7.03
CA TYR A 37 -4.51 -5.84 8.15
C TYR A 37 -4.65 -7.00 9.14
N GLU A 38 -4.81 -8.23 8.66
CA GLU A 38 -4.89 -9.42 9.53
C GLU A 38 -3.56 -9.68 10.25
N ASN A 39 -2.42 -9.52 9.56
CA ASN A 39 -1.11 -9.62 10.21
C ASN A 39 -0.91 -8.52 11.27
N LEU A 40 -1.33 -7.28 10.98
CA LEU A 40 -1.24 -6.19 11.94
C LEU A 40 -2.15 -6.40 13.16
N LYS A 41 -3.31 -7.05 13.02
CA LYS A 41 -4.15 -7.45 14.16
C LYS A 41 -3.44 -8.42 15.10
N ILE A 42 -2.67 -9.35 14.56
CA ILE A 42 -1.93 -10.34 15.35
C ILE A 42 -0.75 -9.66 16.04
N ILE A 43 0.05 -8.90 15.29
CA ILE A 43 1.28 -8.28 15.76
C ILE A 43 1.01 -7.15 16.75
N SER A 44 0.06 -6.28 16.42
CA SER A 44 -0.19 -5.07 17.19
C SER A 44 -1.67 -4.70 17.26
N PRO A 45 -2.47 -5.49 18.00
CA PRO A 45 -3.90 -5.25 18.14
C PRO A 45 -4.20 -3.91 18.83
N GLU A 46 -3.28 -3.38 19.64
CA GLU A 46 -3.47 -2.10 20.31
C GLU A 46 -3.18 -0.90 19.41
N ILE A 47 -2.09 -0.92 18.63
CA ILE A 47 -1.65 0.23 17.83
C ILE A 47 -2.62 0.53 16.69
N ILE A 48 -3.23 -0.50 16.10
CA ILE A 48 -4.18 -0.30 14.98
C ILE A 48 -5.56 0.21 15.42
N LYS A 49 -5.84 0.27 16.73
CA LYS A 49 -7.13 0.75 17.24
C LYS A 49 -7.22 2.26 17.08
N ALA A 50 -8.40 2.72 16.68
CA ALA A 50 -8.66 4.14 16.52
C ALA A 50 -8.47 4.94 17.83
N LYS A 51 -8.69 4.30 18.99
CA LYS A 51 -8.43 4.88 20.32
C LYS A 51 -6.96 5.21 20.54
N PHE A 52 -6.05 4.32 20.11
CA PHE A 52 -4.61 4.55 20.22
C PHE A 52 -4.19 5.75 19.38
N THR A 53 -4.69 5.85 18.15
CA THR A 53 -4.40 7.00 17.28
C THR A 53 -4.90 8.32 17.89
N ALA A 54 -6.08 8.32 18.51
CA ALA A 54 -6.60 9.50 19.18
C ALA A 54 -5.71 9.92 20.37
N GLN A 55 -5.26 8.96 21.18
CA GLN A 55 -4.34 9.21 22.29
C GLN A 55 -3.01 9.82 21.81
N VAL A 56 -2.44 9.32 20.71
CA VAL A 56 -1.21 9.87 20.13
C VAL A 56 -1.40 11.33 19.70
N GLU A 57 -2.54 11.67 19.08
CA GLU A 57 -2.82 13.07 18.69
C GLU A 57 -2.96 13.99 19.92
N GLU A 58 -3.56 13.51 21.00
CA GLU A 58 -3.66 14.25 22.27
C GLU A 58 -2.27 14.46 22.91
N GLU A 59 -1.42 13.43 22.94
CA GLU A 59 -0.05 13.52 23.46
C GLU A 59 0.80 14.49 22.63
N LEU A 60 0.63 14.50 21.31
CA LEU A 60 1.30 15.48 20.43
C LEU A 60 0.83 16.91 20.69
N ASP A 61 -0.46 17.13 20.98
CA ASP A 61 -0.98 18.45 21.36
C ASP A 61 -0.41 18.92 22.71
N LEU A 62 -0.22 18.02 23.68
CA LEU A 62 0.43 18.35 24.96
C LEU A 62 1.89 18.77 24.77
N ILE A 63 2.62 18.10 23.89
CA ILE A 63 3.99 18.46 23.52
C ILE A 63 4.02 19.84 22.86
N ALA A 64 3.11 20.12 21.92
CA ALA A 64 3.02 21.41 21.25
C ALA A 64 2.73 22.57 22.23
N GLN A 65 2.00 22.29 23.31
CA GLN A 65 1.71 23.24 24.39
C GLN A 65 2.84 23.34 25.43
N GLY A 66 3.92 22.57 25.30
CA GLY A 66 5.01 22.51 26.27
C GLY A 66 4.66 21.83 27.59
N LYS A 67 3.53 21.09 27.64
CA LYS A 67 3.06 20.38 28.84
C LYS A 67 3.66 18.99 29.00
N GLN A 68 4.37 18.51 27.98
CA GLN A 68 5.02 17.20 27.95
C GLN A 68 6.38 17.31 27.27
N ASP A 69 7.38 16.63 27.82
CA ASP A 69 8.71 16.56 27.23
C ASP A 69 8.71 15.59 26.05
N TYR A 70 9.08 16.09 24.86
CA TYR A 70 9.03 15.30 23.64
C TYR A 70 10.07 14.17 23.63
N LYS A 71 11.23 14.33 24.28
CA LYS A 71 12.27 13.28 24.31
C LYS A 71 11.80 12.10 25.13
N LYS A 72 11.30 12.37 26.34
CA LYS A 72 10.72 11.33 27.21
C LYS A 72 9.56 10.60 26.53
N TYR A 73 8.73 11.34 25.80
CA TYR A 73 7.66 10.74 25.02
C TYR A 73 8.19 9.81 23.93
N LEU A 74 9.14 10.29 23.12
CA LEU A 74 9.75 9.49 22.05
C LEU A 74 10.40 8.22 22.59
N ASP A 75 11.14 8.30 23.71
CA ASP A 75 11.74 7.13 24.36
C ASP A 75 10.66 6.12 24.76
N SER A 76 9.59 6.59 25.42
CA SER A 76 8.49 5.71 25.84
C SER A 76 7.75 5.06 24.66
N MET A 77 7.58 5.80 23.57
CA MET A 77 6.93 5.30 22.36
C MET A 77 7.82 4.30 21.64
N TRP A 78 9.12 4.57 21.58
CA TRP A 78 10.08 3.67 20.97
C TRP A 78 10.08 2.31 21.67
N SER A 79 10.15 2.29 23.01
CA SER A 79 10.08 1.02 23.76
C SER A 79 8.78 0.25 23.52
N LYS A 80 7.63 0.93 23.33
CA LYS A 80 6.36 0.26 22.97
C LYS A 80 6.42 -0.39 21.59
N ILE A 81 7.04 0.30 20.62
CA ILE A 81 7.20 -0.20 19.25
C ILE A 81 8.18 -1.37 19.23
N GLU A 82 9.31 -1.27 19.92
CA GLU A 82 10.32 -2.33 20.00
C GLU A 82 9.73 -3.63 20.54
N ASN A 83 9.02 -3.57 21.67
CA ASN A 83 8.27 -4.71 22.23
C ASN A 83 7.22 -5.29 21.27
N THR A 84 6.68 -4.46 20.37
CA THR A 84 5.72 -4.91 19.34
C THR A 84 6.43 -5.62 18.20
N ILE A 85 7.60 -5.13 17.79
CA ILE A 85 8.41 -5.71 16.72
C ILE A 85 8.96 -7.07 17.14
N GLU A 86 9.38 -7.24 18.39
CA GLU A 86 9.84 -8.54 18.91
C GLU A 86 8.76 -9.63 18.75
N LYS A 87 7.49 -9.29 19.02
CA LYS A 87 6.34 -10.19 18.80
C LYS A 87 6.07 -10.46 17.32
N ALA A 88 6.48 -9.55 16.43
CA ALA A 88 6.29 -9.70 15.00
C ALA A 88 7.22 -10.74 14.37
N VAL A 89 8.37 -11.03 15.01
CA VAL A 89 9.36 -11.99 14.51
C VAL A 89 8.79 -13.41 14.47
N GLU A 90 7.78 -13.71 15.29
CA GLU A 90 7.09 -15.00 15.32
C GLU A 90 6.07 -15.19 14.19
N VAL A 91 5.75 -14.13 13.43
CA VAL A 91 4.77 -14.22 12.34
C VAL A 91 5.44 -14.77 11.09
N GLU A 92 4.94 -15.91 10.62
CA GLU A 92 5.43 -16.57 9.42
C GLU A 92 5.29 -15.66 8.19
N LYS A 93 6.28 -15.71 7.28
CA LYS A 93 6.24 -14.95 6.03
C LYS A 93 5.09 -15.45 5.17
N VAL A 94 3.99 -14.70 5.13
CA VAL A 94 2.88 -14.97 4.23
C VAL A 94 3.31 -14.66 2.79
N ILE A 95 3.43 -15.71 1.96
CA ILE A 95 3.58 -15.55 0.52
C ILE A 95 2.17 -15.30 -0.05
N MET A 96 1.97 -14.13 -0.64
CA MET A 96 0.74 -13.85 -1.39
C MET A 96 0.69 -14.74 -2.64
N GLU A 97 -0.28 -15.64 -2.70
CA GLU A 97 -0.66 -16.26 -3.95
C GLU A 97 -1.29 -15.20 -4.87
N ALA A 98 -0.83 -15.17 -6.13
CA ALA A 98 -1.32 -14.20 -7.09
C ALA A 98 -2.76 -14.57 -7.48
N ARG A 99 -3.70 -13.63 -7.30
CA ARG A 99 -5.12 -13.85 -7.61
C ARG A 99 -5.29 -14.27 -9.07
N THR A 100 -5.91 -15.43 -9.29
CA THR A 100 -6.24 -15.91 -10.63
C THR A 100 -7.38 -15.08 -11.23
N THR A 101 -7.28 -14.83 -12.53
CA THR A 101 -8.30 -14.15 -13.33
C THR A 101 -9.46 -15.09 -13.71
N GLY A 102 -9.30 -16.40 -13.47
CA GLY A 102 -10.20 -17.44 -13.98
C GLY A 102 -10.00 -17.74 -15.47
N GLU A 103 -9.19 -16.95 -16.17
CA GLU A 103 -8.82 -17.18 -17.57
C GLU A 103 -7.54 -18.05 -17.64
N LYS A 104 -7.51 -18.95 -18.64
CA LYS A 104 -6.33 -19.73 -18.97
C LYS A 104 -5.43 -19.00 -19.97
N CYS A 105 -4.12 -19.21 -19.84
CA CYS A 105 -3.14 -18.67 -20.76
C CYS A 105 -3.21 -19.36 -22.12
N THR A 106 -3.31 -18.58 -23.20
CA THR A 106 -3.38 -19.11 -24.57
C THR A 106 -2.08 -19.78 -25.04
N GLU A 107 -0.96 -19.55 -24.35
CA GLU A 107 0.37 -20.09 -24.74
C GLU A 107 0.75 -21.38 -24.00
N CYS A 108 0.24 -21.61 -22.79
CA CYS A 108 0.67 -22.75 -21.96
C CYS A 108 -0.44 -23.39 -21.12
N ASP A 109 -1.70 -22.96 -21.30
CA ASP A 109 -2.89 -23.43 -20.58
C ASP A 109 -2.85 -23.29 -19.04
N ALA A 110 -1.83 -22.61 -18.51
CA ALA A 110 -1.73 -22.29 -17.10
C ALA A 110 -2.60 -21.10 -16.70
N ASP A 111 -2.89 -20.95 -15.41
CA ASP A 111 -3.76 -19.89 -14.93
C ASP A 111 -3.13 -18.50 -15.13
N LEU A 112 -3.94 -17.54 -15.58
CA LEU A 112 -3.56 -16.14 -15.63
C LEU A 112 -3.81 -15.49 -14.27
N VAL A 113 -2.83 -14.75 -13.77
CA VAL A 113 -2.85 -14.10 -12.46
C VAL A 113 -2.64 -12.59 -12.55
N TYR A 114 -3.25 -11.84 -11.62
CA TYR A 114 -3.00 -10.41 -11.49
C TYR A 114 -1.62 -10.15 -10.89
N ARG A 115 -0.83 -9.32 -11.56
CA ARG A 115 0.49 -8.86 -11.12
C ARG A 115 0.57 -7.33 -11.19
N TYR A 116 1.54 -6.75 -10.49
CA TYR A 116 1.76 -5.31 -10.46
C TYR A 116 3.15 -4.96 -10.97
N ASN A 117 3.23 -3.91 -11.78
CA ASN A 117 4.52 -3.40 -12.26
C ASN A 117 5.17 -2.53 -11.18
N ARG A 118 6.35 -2.92 -10.70
CA ARG A 118 7.10 -2.19 -9.65
C ARG A 118 7.37 -0.71 -9.95
N LYS A 119 7.53 -0.33 -11.23
CA LYS A 119 7.85 1.06 -11.62
C LYS A 119 6.63 1.95 -11.79
N THR A 120 5.49 1.38 -12.19
CA THR A 120 4.29 2.15 -12.53
C THR A 120 3.11 1.88 -11.60
N ASN A 121 3.22 0.91 -10.69
CA ASN A 121 2.13 0.36 -9.87
C ASN A 121 0.88 0.00 -10.68
N GLN A 122 1.04 -0.27 -11.98
CA GLN A 122 -0.06 -0.68 -12.84
C GLN A 122 -0.30 -2.18 -12.70
N ARG A 123 -1.56 -2.54 -12.46
CA ARG A 123 -2.02 -3.93 -12.49
C ARG A 123 -2.02 -4.43 -13.92
N PHE A 124 -1.54 -5.64 -14.12
CA PHE A 124 -1.55 -6.36 -15.40
C PHE A 124 -1.84 -7.83 -15.15
N ILE A 125 -2.29 -8.53 -16.19
CA ILE A 125 -2.54 -9.96 -16.15
C ILE A 125 -1.29 -10.65 -16.71
N GLY A 126 -0.70 -11.58 -15.96
CA GLY A 126 0.46 -12.35 -16.38
C GLY A 126 0.26 -13.83 -16.17
N CYS A 127 0.99 -14.66 -16.92
CA CYS A 127 0.94 -16.10 -16.71
C CYS A 127 1.53 -16.52 -15.35
N SER A 128 0.88 -17.48 -14.69
CA SER A 128 1.39 -18.10 -13.45
C SER A 128 2.73 -18.82 -13.67
N SER A 129 2.91 -19.50 -14.81
CA SER A 129 4.11 -20.28 -15.18
C SER A 129 5.34 -19.45 -15.60
N PHE A 130 5.41 -18.15 -15.28
CA PHE A 130 6.62 -17.36 -15.50
C PHE A 130 7.79 -17.92 -14.64
N PRO A 131 9.01 -18.11 -15.17
CA PRO A 131 9.57 -17.54 -16.41
C PRO A 131 9.39 -18.35 -17.69
N ASN A 132 8.79 -19.55 -17.61
CA ASN A 132 8.64 -20.46 -18.75
C ASN A 132 7.62 -19.96 -19.77
N CYS A 133 6.58 -19.24 -19.32
CA CYS A 133 5.65 -18.50 -20.18
C CYS A 133 5.70 -17.01 -19.85
N ARG A 134 5.82 -16.17 -20.89
CA ARG A 134 5.96 -14.70 -20.78
C ARG A 134 4.71 -13.93 -21.22
N PHE A 135 3.58 -14.61 -21.35
CA PHE A 135 2.30 -13.99 -21.72
C PHE A 135 1.90 -12.88 -20.73
N ILE A 136 1.56 -11.71 -21.26
CA ILE A 136 1.10 -10.53 -20.52
C ILE A 136 -0.09 -9.93 -21.25
N LYS A 137 -1.17 -9.65 -20.52
CA LYS A 137 -2.37 -8.94 -20.98
C LYS A 137 -2.59 -7.71 -20.11
N VAL A 138 -3.02 -6.61 -20.73
CA VAL A 138 -3.38 -5.39 -20.00
C VAL A 138 -4.70 -5.64 -19.29
N ASP A 139 -4.77 -5.30 -18.00
CA ASP A 139 -6.04 -5.30 -17.30
C ASP A 139 -6.82 -4.03 -17.67
N GLU A 140 -7.95 -4.19 -18.35
CA GLU A 140 -8.80 -3.08 -18.81
C GLU A 140 -9.36 -2.25 -17.67
N ASN A 141 -9.49 -2.83 -16.47
CA ASN A 141 -9.91 -2.14 -15.26
C ASN A 141 -8.76 -1.39 -14.56
N ALA A 142 -7.51 -1.55 -15.02
CA ALA A 142 -6.39 -0.81 -14.47
C ALA A 142 -6.46 0.67 -14.89
N LYS A 143 -6.30 1.59 -13.94
CA LYS A 143 -6.27 3.05 -14.21
C LYS A 143 -5.27 3.36 -15.33
N LYS A 144 -5.75 3.97 -16.42
CA LYS A 144 -4.90 4.53 -17.49
C LYS A 144 -4.00 5.61 -16.87
N VAL A 145 -2.72 5.29 -16.68
CA VAL A 145 -1.72 6.29 -16.33
C VAL A 145 -1.40 7.05 -17.61
N TYR A 146 -2.00 8.22 -17.80
CA TYR A 146 -1.65 9.12 -18.89
C TYR A 146 -0.20 9.58 -18.69
N ARG A 147 0.74 8.95 -19.40
CA ARG A 147 2.11 9.45 -19.49
C ARG A 147 2.11 10.65 -20.44
N PHE A 148 2.23 11.85 -19.89
CA PHE A 148 2.66 12.99 -20.70
C PHE A 148 4.09 12.72 -21.19
N ARG A 149 4.23 12.21 -22.41
CA ARG A 149 5.51 12.24 -23.12
C ARG A 149 5.81 13.73 -23.30
N LYS A 150 6.80 14.28 -22.58
CA LYS A 150 7.37 15.59 -22.93
C LYS A 150 7.81 15.49 -24.40
N ARG A 151 7.06 16.12 -25.31
CA ARG A 151 7.55 16.34 -26.67
C ARG A 151 8.74 17.27 -26.50
N ASN A 152 9.95 16.79 -26.82
CA ASN A 152 11.09 17.66 -26.99
C ASN A 152 10.80 18.56 -28.20
N THR A 153 10.17 19.71 -27.97
CA THR A 153 10.10 20.78 -28.97
C THR A 153 11.50 21.32 -29.14
N LYS A 154 12.21 20.87 -30.19
CA LYS A 154 13.37 21.60 -30.69
C LYS A 154 12.89 22.98 -31.12
N ILE A 155 13.27 24.01 -30.38
CA ILE A 155 13.11 25.39 -30.81
C ILE A 155 14.11 25.56 -31.96
N LEU A 156 13.60 25.66 -33.18
CA LEU A 156 14.40 26.08 -34.33
C LEU A 156 14.74 27.56 -34.12
N THR A 157 15.91 27.85 -33.55
CA THR A 157 16.51 29.18 -33.66
C THR A 157 17.10 29.29 -35.05
N ASN A 158 16.39 29.96 -35.97
CA ASN A 158 16.99 30.45 -37.22
C ASN A 158 18.06 31.47 -36.86
N LYS A 159 19.28 31.26 -37.35
CA LYS A 159 20.39 32.21 -37.37
C LYS A 159 20.79 32.41 -38.82
#